data_AF-A0A8J7T636-F1
#
_entry.id   AF-A0A8J7T636-F1
#
_cell.length_a   1.000
_cell.length_b   1.000
_cell.length_c   1.000
_cell.angle_alpha   90.00
_cell.angle_beta   90.00
_cell.angle_gamma   90.00
#
_symmetry.space_group_name_H-M   'P 1'
#
loop_
_entity.id
_entity.type
_entity.pdbx_description
1 polymer ?
#
loop_
_entity_poly.entity_id
_entity_poly.type
_entity_poly.pdbx_seq_one_letter_code
_entity_poly.pdbx_strand_id
1 'polypeptide(L)'
;MIIIKGEDYEIPFVKEVMVQSVTKAGMKPWQAYSVVSEIRDELLAKGIVEISSDDLSDLVYNKLKAANPKVADRYKAWRDLKTGEREPLIILLGGGTGVGTTTVGTEVAYRVGIRNIIATDSIREIMRKTVSEKLLPYLHASSYDAYKYVKVPISKEKDKDLVSFQLQTWAVSVGIEAVIERALKEGTPTLVEGLYVVPGFLSEEILKKPNVLLFVLHLKDEKEHRNRFYTRAFETKFKRTVDGYVENFETIRKIQEYIKGKAKEMNTPIIENTDVERTVTEIMDQSIEAMIKESKKTEEKE
;
A
#
# COMPACT_ATOMS: atom_id res chain seq x y z
N MET A 1 5.81 29.45 -25.04
CA MET A 1 5.84 28.12 -24.38
C MET A 1 6.46 28.34 -23.02
N ILE A 2 5.83 27.90 -21.93
CA ILE A 2 6.37 28.11 -20.57
C ILE A 2 7.32 26.96 -20.26
N ILE A 3 8.52 27.26 -19.78
CA ILE A 3 9.54 26.29 -19.35
C ILE A 3 9.54 26.23 -17.81
N ILE A 4 9.62 25.01 -17.27
CA ILE A 4 9.76 24.75 -15.83
C ILE A 4 11.22 24.37 -15.58
N LYS A 5 11.90 25.11 -14.71
CA LYS A 5 13.29 24.84 -14.29
C LYS A 5 13.32 24.11 -12.95
N GLY A 6 13.87 22.90 -12.94
CA GLY A 6 14.37 22.25 -11.73
C GLY A 6 15.85 22.60 -11.51
N GLU A 7 16.45 22.02 -10.47
CA GLU A 7 17.89 22.21 -10.20
C GLU A 7 18.77 21.70 -11.36
N ASP A 8 18.44 20.53 -11.91
CA ASP A 8 19.24 19.83 -12.94
C ASP A 8 18.49 19.60 -14.27
N TYR A 9 17.30 20.16 -14.45
CA TYR A 9 16.48 19.89 -15.64
C TYR A 9 15.60 21.06 -16.06
N GLU A 10 15.26 21.07 -17.35
CA GLU A 10 14.28 21.99 -17.93
C GLU A 10 13.24 21.17 -18.69
N ILE A 11 11.96 21.35 -18.34
CA ILE A 11 10.86 20.67 -19.03
C ILE A 11 9.78 21.68 -19.45
N PRO A 12 9.09 21.44 -20.57
CA PRO A 12 7.97 22.29 -20.93
C PRO A 12 6.80 22.12 -19.95
N PHE A 13 6.07 23.19 -19.69
CA PHE A 13 4.78 23.10 -19.02
C PHE A 13 3.81 22.27 -19.87
N VAL A 14 3.48 21.07 -19.39
CA VAL A 14 2.47 20.20 -20.01
C VAL A 14 1.22 20.21 -19.14
N LYS A 15 0.12 20.73 -19.70
CA LYS A 15 -1.15 20.89 -18.99
C LYS A 15 -1.67 19.56 -18.46
N GLU A 16 -1.61 18.52 -19.28
CA GLU A 16 -2.12 17.19 -18.97
C GLU A 16 -1.39 16.56 -17.78
N VAL A 17 -0.08 16.76 -17.67
CA VAL A 17 0.75 16.27 -16.56
C VAL A 17 0.35 16.97 -15.25
N MET A 18 0.16 18.29 -15.30
CA MET A 18 -0.31 19.07 -14.15
C MET A 18 -1.71 18.67 -13.71
N VAL A 19 -2.64 18.49 -14.65
CA VAL A 19 -4.00 18.03 -14.36
C VAL A 19 -3.98 16.66 -13.68
N GLN A 20 -3.14 15.73 -14.14
CA GLN A 20 -2.96 14.44 -13.47
C GLN A 20 -2.43 14.60 -12.04
N SER A 21 -1.45 15.48 -11.82
CA SER A 21 -0.89 15.73 -10.48
C SER A 21 -1.95 16.27 -9.50
N VAL A 22 -2.77 17.23 -9.94
CA VAL A 22 -3.85 17.81 -9.14
C VAL A 22 -4.99 16.79 -8.92
N THR A 23 -5.29 15.96 -9.93
CA THR A 23 -6.29 14.89 -9.80
C THR A 23 -5.86 13.84 -8.78
N LYS A 24 -4.58 13.45 -8.77
CA LYS A 24 -4.00 12.54 -7.75
C LYS A 24 -4.12 13.08 -6.33
N ALA A 25 -4.13 14.40 -6.16
CA ALA A 25 -4.40 15.05 -4.87
C ALA A 25 -5.87 15.01 -4.43
N GLY A 26 -6.77 14.41 -5.23
CA GLY A 26 -8.19 14.22 -4.92
C GLY A 26 -9.13 15.23 -5.57
N MET A 27 -8.65 16.05 -6.51
CA MET A 27 -9.51 16.96 -7.27
C MET A 27 -10.23 16.21 -8.40
N LYS A 28 -11.48 16.57 -8.70
CA LYS A 28 -12.19 15.98 -9.85
C LYS A 28 -11.57 16.46 -11.17
N PRO A 29 -11.55 15.64 -12.24
CA PRO A 29 -10.83 15.95 -13.48
C PRO A 29 -11.18 17.31 -14.10
N TRP A 30 -12.46 17.69 -14.13
CA TRP A 30 -12.88 18.97 -14.69
C TRP A 30 -12.45 20.17 -13.84
N GLN A 31 -12.44 20.04 -12.51
CA GLN A 31 -11.95 21.07 -11.60
C GLN A 31 -10.43 21.23 -11.74
N ALA A 32 -9.71 20.11 -11.80
CA ALA A 32 -8.27 20.10 -12.04
C ALA A 32 -7.94 20.78 -13.37
N TYR A 33 -8.70 20.47 -14.43
CA TYR A 33 -8.53 21.12 -15.73
C TYR A 33 -8.76 22.63 -15.67
N SER A 34 -9.80 23.10 -14.97
CA SER A 34 -10.05 24.55 -14.78
C SER A 34 -8.88 25.23 -14.08
N VAL A 35 -8.49 24.73 -12.90
CA VAL A 35 -7.42 25.33 -12.08
C VAL A 35 -6.10 25.38 -12.85
N VAL A 36 -5.72 24.31 -13.53
CA VAL A 36 -4.46 24.27 -14.30
C VAL A 36 -4.53 25.20 -15.52
N SER A 37 -5.71 25.36 -16.14
CA SER A 37 -5.91 26.34 -17.23
C SER A 37 -5.70 27.76 -16.72
N GLU A 38 -6.32 28.10 -15.61
CA GLU A 38 -6.21 29.43 -14.99
C GLU A 38 -4.77 29.76 -14.62
N ILE A 39 -4.02 28.80 -14.05
CA ILE A 39 -2.60 28.96 -13.74
C ILE A 39 -1.79 29.27 -15.00
N ARG A 40 -2.00 28.49 -16.07
CA ARG A 40 -1.29 28.69 -17.33
C ARG A 40 -1.62 30.06 -17.92
N ASP A 41 -2.90 30.42 -17.96
CA ASP A 41 -3.36 31.67 -18.56
C ASP A 41 -2.86 32.88 -17.73
N GLU A 42 -2.76 32.76 -16.41
CA GLU A 42 -2.14 33.75 -15.53
C GLU A 42 -0.63 33.92 -15.80
N LEU A 43 0.11 32.81 -15.96
CA LEU A 43 1.54 32.85 -16.31
C LEU A 43 1.75 33.53 -17.68
N LEU A 44 0.92 33.20 -18.68
CA LEU A 44 0.97 33.83 -19.99
C LEU A 44 0.63 35.32 -19.94
N ALA A 45 -0.39 35.71 -19.18
CA ALA A 45 -0.79 37.11 -19.03
C ALA A 45 0.29 37.95 -18.34
N LYS A 46 1.07 37.35 -17.42
CA LYS A 46 2.22 37.99 -16.77
C LYS A 46 3.48 37.99 -17.65
N GLY A 47 3.45 37.41 -18.84
CA GLY A 47 4.61 37.29 -19.74
C GLY A 47 5.68 36.33 -19.21
N ILE A 48 5.34 35.44 -18.28
CA ILE A 48 6.28 34.47 -17.70
C ILE A 48 6.50 33.36 -18.72
N VAL A 49 7.72 33.30 -19.26
CA VAL A 49 8.16 32.25 -20.20
C VAL A 49 8.93 31.14 -19.50
N GLU A 50 9.35 31.36 -18.27
CA GLU A 50 10.16 30.46 -17.48
C GLU A 50 9.81 30.61 -15.99
N ILE A 51 9.65 29.50 -15.28
CA ILE A 51 9.32 29.46 -13.85
C ILE A 51 10.08 28.33 -13.18
N SER A 52 10.54 28.52 -11.94
CA SER A 52 11.12 27.42 -11.18
C SER A 52 10.06 26.38 -10.84
N SER A 53 10.49 25.13 -10.62
CA SER A 53 9.61 24.06 -10.20
C SER A 53 8.88 24.41 -8.91
N ASP A 54 9.58 25.05 -7.96
CA ASP A 54 9.07 25.37 -6.62
C ASP A 54 8.11 26.56 -6.64
N ASP A 55 8.41 27.63 -7.38
CA ASP A 55 7.48 28.74 -7.58
C ASP A 55 6.18 28.27 -8.25
N LEU A 56 6.29 27.38 -9.23
CA LEU A 56 5.11 26.76 -9.85
C LEU A 56 4.33 25.92 -8.83
N SER A 57 5.03 25.22 -7.94
CA SER A 57 4.40 24.48 -6.84
C SER A 57 3.56 25.37 -5.95
N ASP A 58 4.14 26.48 -5.50
CA ASP A 58 3.53 27.39 -4.56
C ASP A 58 2.33 28.08 -5.21
N LEU A 59 2.44 28.43 -6.49
CA LEU A 59 1.33 28.94 -7.27
C LEU A 59 0.17 27.92 -7.33
N VAL A 60 0.48 26.65 -7.63
CA VAL A 60 -0.53 25.57 -7.66
C VAL A 60 -1.13 25.38 -6.28
N TYR A 61 -0.31 25.26 -5.23
CA TYR A 61 -0.76 25.06 -3.85
C TYR A 61 -1.70 26.20 -3.41
N ASN A 62 -1.34 27.45 -3.66
CA ASN A 62 -2.15 28.61 -3.29
C ASN A 62 -3.50 28.64 -4.03
N LYS A 63 -3.51 28.32 -5.33
CA LYS A 63 -4.76 28.19 -6.11
C LYS A 63 -5.64 27.06 -5.60
N LEU A 64 -5.04 25.90 -5.32
CA LEU A 64 -5.75 24.77 -4.74
C LEU A 64 -6.28 25.10 -3.35
N LYS A 65 -5.54 25.84 -2.53
CA LYS A 65 -5.92 26.18 -1.16
C LYS A 65 -7.15 27.07 -1.13
N ALA A 66 -7.25 28.00 -2.09
CA ALA A 66 -8.44 28.83 -2.27
C ALA A 66 -9.69 28.02 -2.66
N ALA A 67 -9.53 26.96 -3.46
CA ALA A 67 -10.64 26.13 -3.92
C ALA A 67 -11.03 25.01 -2.93
N ASN A 68 -10.02 24.31 -2.39
CA ASN A 68 -10.16 23.20 -1.46
C ASN A 68 -8.84 22.99 -0.68
N PRO A 69 -8.76 23.47 0.58
CA PRO A 69 -7.56 23.33 1.42
C PRO A 69 -7.08 21.88 1.58
N LYS A 70 -7.99 20.90 1.65
CA LYS A 70 -7.61 19.48 1.77
C LYS A 70 -6.86 19.00 0.52
N VAL A 71 -7.29 19.40 -0.66
CA VAL A 71 -6.62 19.03 -1.91
C VAL A 71 -5.25 19.71 -2.01
N ALA A 72 -5.13 20.96 -1.56
CA ALA A 72 -3.83 21.64 -1.51
C ALA A 72 -2.83 20.93 -0.60
N ASP A 73 -3.23 20.57 0.61
CA ASP A 73 -2.36 19.86 1.55
C ASP A 73 -1.95 18.48 1.00
N ARG A 74 -2.89 17.77 0.33
CA ARG A 74 -2.60 16.51 -0.36
C ARG A 74 -1.62 16.71 -1.51
N TYR A 75 -1.78 17.76 -2.30
CA TYR A 75 -0.88 18.08 -3.42
C TYR A 75 0.55 18.33 -2.93
N LYS A 76 0.71 19.12 -1.87
CA LYS A 76 2.03 19.39 -1.26
C LYS A 76 2.65 18.09 -0.75
N ALA A 77 1.92 17.32 0.05
CA ALA A 77 2.38 16.02 0.56
C ALA A 77 2.86 15.05 -0.55
N TRP A 78 2.13 14.98 -1.68
CA TRP A 78 2.51 14.15 -2.82
C TRP A 78 3.78 14.62 -3.53
N ARG A 79 4.00 15.93 -3.55
CA ARG A 79 5.17 16.53 -4.20
C ARG A 79 6.42 16.30 -3.38
N ASP A 80 6.37 16.54 -2.07
CA ASP A 80 7.52 16.37 -1.18
C ASP A 80 8.06 14.92 -1.22
N LEU A 81 7.17 13.92 -1.39
CA LEU A 81 7.59 12.53 -1.63
C LEU A 81 8.36 12.34 -2.94
N LYS A 82 8.00 13.07 -3.99
CA LYS A 82 8.61 12.94 -5.32
C LYS A 82 9.95 13.65 -5.41
N THR A 83 10.13 14.77 -4.69
CA THR A 83 11.38 15.53 -4.68
C THR A 83 12.44 14.91 -3.77
N GLY A 84 12.07 13.90 -2.96
CA GLY A 84 13.01 13.26 -2.03
C GLY A 84 13.27 14.08 -0.78
N GLU A 85 12.51 15.15 -0.56
CA GLU A 85 12.52 15.95 0.67
C GLU A 85 11.93 15.19 1.87
N ARG A 86 11.41 13.98 1.65
CA ARG A 86 10.86 13.09 2.68
C ARG A 86 11.40 11.67 2.56
N GLU A 87 11.36 10.99 3.70
CA GLU A 87 11.54 9.54 3.78
C GLU A 87 10.56 8.80 2.83
N PRO A 88 10.97 7.67 2.22
CA PRO A 88 10.15 6.98 1.25
C PRO A 88 8.89 6.42 1.89
N LEU A 89 7.74 6.59 1.23
CA LEU A 89 6.48 6.01 1.71
C LEU A 89 6.51 4.48 1.55
N ILE A 90 6.35 3.77 2.66
CA ILE A 90 6.19 2.32 2.72
C ILE A 90 4.74 1.99 3.09
N ILE A 91 4.04 1.26 2.21
CA ILE A 91 2.68 0.78 2.48
C ILE A 91 2.70 -0.73 2.65
N LEU A 92 2.18 -1.20 3.78
CA LEU A 92 2.03 -2.61 4.10
C LEU A 92 0.53 -2.95 4.04
N LEU A 93 0.15 -3.87 3.15
CA LEU A 93 -1.23 -4.26 2.91
C LEU A 93 -1.46 -5.74 3.24
N GLY A 94 -1.93 -6.00 4.45
CA GLY A 94 -2.28 -7.33 4.94
C GLY A 94 -3.70 -7.75 4.60
N GLY A 95 -3.95 -9.06 4.59
CA GLY A 95 -5.30 -9.58 4.42
C GLY A 95 -5.34 -11.08 4.17
N GLY A 96 -6.50 -11.69 4.44
CA GLY A 96 -6.72 -13.11 4.16
C GLY A 96 -6.62 -13.46 2.67
N THR A 97 -6.36 -14.73 2.35
CA THR A 97 -6.38 -15.18 0.96
C THR A 97 -7.76 -14.93 0.33
N GLY A 98 -7.82 -14.22 -0.80
CA GLY A 98 -9.07 -13.94 -1.51
C GLY A 98 -9.75 -12.61 -1.17
N VAL A 99 -9.21 -11.82 -0.23
CA VAL A 99 -9.80 -10.51 0.13
C VAL A 99 -9.44 -9.37 -0.83
N GLY A 100 -8.57 -9.62 -1.83
CA GLY A 100 -8.23 -8.64 -2.88
C GLY A 100 -7.02 -7.74 -2.58
N THR A 101 -6.09 -8.17 -1.73
CA THR A 101 -4.85 -7.43 -1.40
C THR A 101 -4.04 -7.07 -2.64
N THR A 102 -3.80 -8.01 -3.55
CA THR A 102 -3.01 -7.76 -4.76
C THR A 102 -3.69 -6.74 -5.68
N THR A 103 -5.01 -6.83 -5.85
CA THR A 103 -5.77 -5.90 -6.71
C THR A 103 -5.75 -4.48 -6.13
N VAL A 104 -6.11 -4.33 -4.86
CA VAL A 104 -6.10 -3.03 -4.17
C VAL A 104 -4.68 -2.46 -4.10
N GLY A 105 -3.69 -3.29 -3.74
CA GLY A 105 -2.30 -2.89 -3.64
C GLY A 105 -1.73 -2.38 -4.96
N THR A 106 -2.08 -3.04 -6.08
CA THR A 106 -1.67 -2.58 -7.42
C THR A 106 -2.28 -1.23 -7.77
N GLU A 107 -3.57 -1.03 -7.51
CA GLU A 107 -4.26 0.24 -7.76
C GLU A 107 -3.75 1.38 -6.87
N VAL A 108 -3.54 1.11 -5.57
CA VAL A 108 -2.92 2.07 -4.64
C VAL A 108 -1.54 2.46 -5.15
N ALA A 109 -0.67 1.48 -5.44
CA ALA A 109 0.68 1.75 -5.89
C ALA A 109 0.71 2.59 -7.18
N TYR A 110 -0.15 2.28 -8.15
CA TYR A 110 -0.26 3.05 -9.40
C TYR A 110 -0.63 4.52 -9.16
N ARG A 111 -1.61 4.80 -8.29
CA ARG A 111 -2.08 6.17 -8.02
C ARG A 111 -1.04 6.98 -7.26
N VAL A 112 -0.47 6.38 -6.22
CA VAL A 112 0.59 6.94 -5.36
C VAL A 112 1.89 7.13 -6.14
N GLY A 113 2.13 6.31 -7.17
CA GLY A 113 3.38 6.31 -7.93
C GLY A 113 4.47 5.41 -7.33
N ILE A 114 4.09 4.45 -6.50
CA ILE A 114 4.99 3.39 -6.01
C ILE A 114 5.21 2.40 -7.15
N ARG A 115 6.46 2.26 -7.58
CA ARG A 115 6.86 1.31 -8.63
C ARG A 115 7.26 -0.05 -8.06
N ASN A 116 7.70 -0.09 -6.81
CA ASN A 116 8.15 -1.32 -6.17
C ASN A 116 7.00 -1.98 -5.39
N ILE A 117 6.45 -3.06 -5.93
CA ILE A 117 5.37 -3.84 -5.30
C ILE A 117 5.88 -5.25 -5.01
N ILE A 118 5.87 -5.65 -3.74
CA ILE A 118 6.40 -6.93 -3.28
C ILE A 118 5.27 -7.76 -2.67
N ALA A 119 4.95 -8.89 -3.28
CA ALA A 119 4.02 -9.86 -2.71
C ALA A 119 4.72 -10.74 -1.67
N THR A 120 4.14 -10.89 -0.48
CA THR A 120 4.73 -11.73 0.59
C THR A 120 4.83 -13.20 0.20
N ASP A 121 3.99 -13.65 -0.73
CA ASP A 121 4.06 -15.02 -1.26
C ASP A 121 5.35 -15.23 -2.07
N SER A 122 5.85 -14.21 -2.78
CA SER A 122 7.14 -14.27 -3.48
C SER A 122 8.30 -14.44 -2.51
N ILE A 123 8.26 -13.76 -1.36
CA ILE A 123 9.25 -13.92 -0.27
C ILE A 123 9.22 -15.36 0.24
N ARG A 124 8.02 -15.89 0.53
CA ARG A 124 7.86 -17.28 0.94
C ARG A 124 8.40 -18.27 -0.09
N GLU A 125 8.11 -18.09 -1.37
CA GLU A 125 8.59 -18.99 -2.44
C GLU A 125 10.11 -18.99 -2.56
N ILE A 126 10.76 -17.83 -2.43
CA ILE A 126 12.22 -17.73 -2.40
C ILE A 126 12.76 -18.48 -1.17
N MET A 127 12.23 -18.20 0.01
CA MET A 127 12.65 -18.86 1.26
C MET A 127 12.46 -20.37 1.21
N ARG A 128 11.36 -20.85 0.61
CA ARG A 128 11.08 -22.27 0.42
C ARG A 128 12.16 -22.96 -0.42
N LYS A 129 12.74 -22.27 -1.41
CA LYS A 129 13.80 -22.82 -2.25
C LYS A 129 15.19 -22.78 -1.60
N THR A 130 15.42 -21.82 -0.70
CA THR A 130 16.71 -21.68 -0.01
C THR A 130 16.78 -22.48 1.30
N VAL A 131 15.64 -22.71 1.95
CA VAL A 131 15.55 -23.43 3.22
C VAL A 131 15.02 -24.84 3.01
N SER A 132 15.77 -25.83 3.51
CA SER A 132 15.39 -27.24 3.46
C SER A 132 14.02 -27.49 4.11
N GLU A 133 13.19 -28.30 3.46
CA GLU A 133 11.91 -28.78 4.01
C GLU A 133 12.08 -29.48 5.36
N LYS A 134 13.24 -30.13 5.60
CA LYS A 134 13.51 -30.76 6.90
C LYS A 134 13.64 -29.74 8.04
N LEU A 135 14.07 -28.51 7.73
CA LEU A 135 14.27 -27.44 8.71
C LEU A 135 12.96 -26.68 8.96
N LEU A 136 12.35 -26.14 7.91
CA LEU A 136 11.11 -25.35 8.00
C LEU A 136 10.01 -25.94 7.11
N PRO A 137 9.43 -27.10 7.47
CA PRO A 137 8.48 -27.82 6.60
C PRO A 137 7.20 -27.03 6.32
N TYR A 138 6.76 -26.18 7.26
CA TYR A 138 5.57 -25.34 7.08
C TYR A 138 5.73 -24.27 5.98
N LEU A 139 6.95 -23.86 5.59
CA LEU A 139 7.15 -22.96 4.44
C LEU A 139 6.83 -23.65 3.11
N HIS A 140 6.88 -24.99 3.08
CA HIS A 140 6.67 -25.78 1.88
C HIS A 140 5.20 -26.11 1.62
N ALA A 141 4.31 -25.74 2.53
CA ALA A 141 2.88 -25.95 2.44
C ALA A 141 2.12 -24.63 2.17
N SER A 142 0.90 -24.76 1.65
CA SER A 142 -0.07 -23.66 1.63
C SER A 142 -0.39 -23.21 3.06
N SER A 143 -0.76 -21.95 3.25
CA SER A 143 -1.06 -21.39 4.58
C SER A 143 -2.16 -22.14 5.34
N TYR A 144 -3.16 -22.68 4.62
CA TYR A 144 -4.23 -23.51 5.18
C TYR A 144 -3.85 -24.99 5.39
N ASP A 145 -2.73 -25.46 4.82
CA ASP A 145 -2.24 -26.84 4.98
C ASP A 145 -1.03 -26.95 5.91
N ALA A 146 -0.46 -25.82 6.33
CA ALA A 146 0.77 -25.75 7.12
C ALA A 146 0.72 -26.63 8.38
N TYR A 147 -0.46 -26.81 8.98
CA TYR A 147 -0.67 -27.61 10.17
C TYR A 147 -0.29 -29.10 10.03
N LYS A 148 -0.35 -29.64 8.81
CA LYS A 148 0.04 -31.03 8.51
C LYS A 148 1.55 -31.25 8.67
N TYR A 149 2.32 -30.16 8.65
CA TYR A 149 3.77 -30.17 8.56
C TYR A 149 4.46 -29.66 9.82
N VAL A 150 3.69 -29.18 10.81
CA VAL A 150 4.25 -28.72 12.08
C VAL A 150 4.61 -29.90 12.97
N LYS A 151 5.90 -30.01 13.31
CA LYS A 151 6.45 -31.07 14.16
C LYS A 151 6.53 -30.70 15.63
N VAL A 152 6.29 -29.43 15.99
CA VAL A 152 6.31 -29.01 17.40
C VAL A 152 5.03 -29.49 18.11
N PRO A 153 5.12 -29.94 19.37
CA PRO A 153 3.94 -30.30 20.15
C PRO A 153 3.04 -29.08 20.36
N ILE A 154 1.82 -29.11 19.82
CA ILE A 154 0.78 -28.10 20.05
C ILE A 154 -0.16 -28.65 21.12
N SER A 155 -0.42 -27.86 22.18
CA SER A 155 -1.38 -28.27 23.21
C SER A 155 -2.77 -28.49 22.59
N LYS A 156 -3.55 -29.43 23.15
CA LYS A 156 -4.88 -29.74 22.62
C LYS A 156 -5.84 -28.55 22.63
N GLU A 157 -5.56 -27.55 23.47
CA GLU A 157 -6.36 -26.34 23.64
C GLU A 157 -6.09 -25.28 22.56
N LYS A 158 -4.97 -25.39 21.83
CA LYS A 158 -4.61 -24.43 20.79
C LYS A 158 -5.09 -24.88 19.42
N ASP A 159 -5.58 -23.93 18.62
CA ASP A 159 -5.96 -24.17 17.24
C ASP A 159 -4.70 -24.41 16.39
N LYS A 160 -4.59 -25.64 15.84
CA LYS A 160 -3.43 -26.06 15.05
C LYS A 160 -3.27 -25.27 13.76
N ASP A 161 -4.35 -24.88 13.11
CA ASP A 161 -4.29 -24.12 11.85
C ASP A 161 -3.67 -22.75 12.12
N LEU A 162 -4.13 -22.08 13.17
CA LEU A 162 -3.64 -20.77 13.55
C LEU A 162 -2.19 -20.81 14.04
N VAL A 163 -1.81 -21.76 14.89
CA VAL A 163 -0.41 -21.89 15.34
C VAL A 163 0.53 -22.10 14.14
N SER A 164 0.10 -22.90 13.17
CA SER A 164 0.92 -23.21 11.99
C SER A 164 1.03 -22.01 11.05
N PHE A 165 -0.07 -21.28 10.87
CA PHE A 165 -0.08 -20.01 10.16
C PHE A 165 0.84 -18.97 10.84
N GLN A 166 0.83 -18.88 12.17
CA GLN A 166 1.70 -17.98 12.94
C GLN A 166 3.18 -18.31 12.75
N LEU A 167 3.56 -19.60 12.80
CA LEU A 167 4.93 -20.04 12.53
C LEU A 167 5.38 -19.68 11.11
N GLN A 168 4.51 -19.90 10.13
CA GLN A 168 4.79 -19.54 8.74
C GLN A 168 4.93 -18.02 8.57
N THR A 169 4.04 -17.25 9.19
CA THR A 169 4.07 -15.78 9.17
C THR A 169 5.34 -15.24 9.82
N TRP A 170 5.73 -15.77 10.98
CA TRP A 170 6.96 -15.38 11.67
C TRP A 170 8.21 -15.65 10.82
N ALA A 171 8.27 -16.79 10.13
CA ALA A 171 9.39 -17.06 9.24
C ALA A 171 9.44 -16.07 8.06
N VAL A 172 8.29 -15.79 7.43
CA VAL A 172 8.22 -14.87 6.29
C VAL A 172 8.42 -13.41 6.70
N SER A 173 8.05 -13.03 7.93
CA SER A 173 8.18 -11.64 8.41
C SER A 173 9.63 -11.17 8.43
N VAL A 174 10.59 -12.05 8.69
CA VAL A 174 12.03 -11.75 8.57
C VAL A 174 12.39 -11.23 7.17
N GLY A 175 11.83 -11.85 6.13
CA GLY A 175 12.05 -11.38 4.75
C GLY A 175 11.30 -10.09 4.43
N ILE A 176 10.13 -9.88 5.04
CA ILE A 176 9.35 -8.63 4.90
C ILE A 176 10.13 -7.47 5.51
N GLU A 177 10.66 -7.63 6.72
CA GLU A 177 11.46 -6.61 7.41
C GLU A 177 12.71 -6.25 6.59
N ALA A 178 13.43 -7.24 6.06
CA ALA A 178 14.60 -7.00 5.21
C ALA A 178 14.28 -6.17 3.95
N VAL A 179 13.10 -6.38 3.35
CA VAL A 179 12.61 -5.58 2.21
C VAL A 179 12.32 -4.15 2.64
N ILE A 180 11.66 -3.96 3.79
CA ILE A 180 11.31 -2.63 4.31
C ILE A 180 12.57 -1.85 4.68
N GLU A 181 13.50 -2.46 5.42
CA GLU A 181 14.76 -1.83 5.83
C GLU A 181 15.60 -1.40 4.64
N ARG A 182 15.69 -2.26 3.61
CA ARG A 182 16.36 -1.91 2.36
C ARG A 182 15.66 -0.76 1.66
N ALA A 183 14.33 -0.79 1.58
CA ALA A 183 13.55 0.25 0.91
C ALA A 183 13.75 1.62 1.57
N LEU A 184 13.74 1.65 2.91
CA LEU A 184 14.05 2.83 3.71
C LEU A 184 15.48 3.33 3.44
N LYS A 185 16.47 2.42 3.52
CA LYS A 185 17.89 2.75 3.29
C LYS A 185 18.16 3.30 1.89
N GLU A 186 17.50 2.76 0.87
CA GLU A 186 17.69 3.15 -0.53
C GLU A 186 16.79 4.33 -0.94
N GLY A 187 15.92 4.84 -0.04
CA GLY A 187 15.00 5.92 -0.37
C GLY A 187 13.94 5.50 -1.40
N THR A 188 13.54 4.23 -1.44
CA THR A 188 12.66 3.69 -2.48
C THR A 188 11.24 3.45 -1.95
N PRO A 189 10.24 4.23 -2.40
CA PRO A 189 8.84 3.98 -2.04
C PRO A 189 8.42 2.57 -2.45
N THR A 190 7.84 1.82 -1.52
CA THR A 190 7.59 0.39 -1.67
C THR A 190 6.24 0.00 -1.06
N LEU A 191 5.50 -0.86 -1.77
CA LEU A 191 4.28 -1.48 -1.27
C LEU A 191 4.53 -2.97 -1.07
N VAL A 192 4.31 -3.47 0.14
CA VAL A 192 4.37 -4.90 0.46
C VAL A 192 2.96 -5.40 0.72
N GLU A 193 2.50 -6.40 -0.03
CA GLU A 193 1.13 -6.91 0.06
C GLU A 193 1.08 -8.42 0.28
N GLY A 194 0.05 -8.87 1.00
CA GLY A 194 -0.34 -10.27 1.01
C GLY A 194 -0.64 -10.81 2.40
N LEU A 195 -0.73 -12.14 2.47
CA LEU A 195 -1.21 -12.86 3.64
C LEU A 195 -0.31 -12.71 4.87
N TYR A 196 1.00 -12.60 4.67
CA TYR A 196 1.98 -12.61 5.77
C TYR A 196 2.29 -11.22 6.32
N VAL A 197 1.66 -10.17 5.78
CA VAL A 197 1.62 -8.86 6.42
C VAL A 197 0.58 -8.91 7.53
N VAL A 198 1.01 -9.28 8.74
CA VAL A 198 0.12 -9.45 9.91
C VAL A 198 0.57 -8.54 11.06
N PRO A 199 -0.32 -7.71 11.62
CA PRO A 199 0.01 -6.89 12.79
C PRO A 199 0.55 -7.74 13.95
N GLY A 200 1.62 -7.26 14.59
CA GLY A 200 2.29 -7.95 15.70
C GLY A 200 3.38 -8.95 15.29
N PHE A 201 3.62 -9.17 13.99
CA PHE A 201 4.73 -10.01 13.48
C PHE A 201 5.92 -9.21 12.92
N LEU A 202 5.77 -7.90 12.78
CA LEU A 202 6.81 -6.98 12.36
C LEU A 202 7.34 -6.19 13.56
N SER A 203 8.60 -5.80 13.51
CA SER A 203 9.27 -5.08 14.59
C SER A 203 8.60 -3.74 14.89
N GLU A 204 8.51 -3.41 16.18
CA GLU A 204 7.95 -2.12 16.61
C GLU A 204 8.78 -0.94 16.11
N GLU A 205 10.08 -1.12 15.91
CA GLU A 205 10.97 -0.08 15.37
C GLU A 205 10.55 0.32 13.95
N ILE A 206 10.23 -0.65 13.09
CA ILE A 206 9.74 -0.40 11.75
C ILE A 206 8.37 0.26 11.80
N LEU A 207 7.44 -0.28 12.60
CA LEU A 207 6.05 0.20 12.64
C LEU A 207 5.88 1.56 13.31
N LYS A 208 6.85 2.01 14.13
CA LYS A 208 6.85 3.36 14.72
C LYS A 208 7.29 4.45 13.74
N LYS A 209 7.87 4.08 12.59
CA LYS A 209 8.29 5.05 11.57
C LYS A 209 7.04 5.67 10.92
N PRO A 210 6.95 7.00 10.87
CA PRO A 210 5.75 7.69 10.38
C PRO A 210 5.47 7.45 8.89
N ASN A 211 6.51 7.16 8.10
CA ASN A 211 6.43 6.83 6.69
C ASN A 211 6.16 5.34 6.41
N VAL A 212 5.96 4.50 7.44
CA VAL A 212 5.58 3.09 7.32
C VAL A 212 4.13 2.91 7.76
N LEU A 213 3.25 2.64 6.81
CA LEU A 213 1.81 2.57 7.04
C LEU A 213 1.30 1.15 6.84
N LEU A 214 0.63 0.60 7.85
CA LEU A 214 0.06 -0.75 7.82
C LEU A 214 -1.46 -0.71 7.75
N PHE A 215 -2.02 -1.43 6.79
CA PHE A 215 -3.47 -1.60 6.60
C PHE A 215 -3.81 -3.08 6.52
N VAL A 216 -5.00 -3.45 7.01
CA VAL A 216 -5.55 -4.80 6.89
C VAL A 216 -6.85 -4.79 6.12
N LEU A 217 -6.90 -5.55 5.03
CA LEU A 217 -8.12 -5.81 4.28
C LEU A 217 -8.88 -7.00 4.85
N HIS A 218 -10.20 -6.86 4.86
CA HIS A 218 -11.14 -7.90 5.28
C HIS A 218 -12.34 -7.94 4.33
N LEU A 219 -13.01 -9.07 4.26
CA LEU A 219 -14.28 -9.23 3.57
C LEU A 219 -15.28 -9.95 4.47
N LYS A 220 -16.38 -9.30 4.82
CA LYS A 220 -17.34 -9.86 5.77
C LYS A 220 -18.18 -10.97 5.13
N ASP A 221 -18.70 -10.71 3.92
CA ASP A 221 -19.60 -11.63 3.22
C ASP A 221 -18.86 -12.87 2.69
N GLU A 222 -19.27 -14.05 3.18
CA GLU A 222 -18.63 -15.31 2.82
C GLU A 222 -18.94 -15.76 1.40
N LYS A 223 -20.14 -15.44 0.89
CA LYS A 223 -20.54 -15.81 -0.47
C LYS A 223 -19.74 -15.00 -1.48
N GLU A 224 -19.60 -13.70 -1.24
CA GLU A 224 -18.74 -12.82 -2.02
C GLU A 224 -17.29 -13.30 -1.95
N HIS A 225 -16.80 -13.65 -0.76
CA HIS A 225 -15.45 -14.17 -0.59
C HIS A 225 -15.20 -15.46 -1.37
N ARG A 226 -16.13 -16.41 -1.34
CA ARG A 226 -16.07 -17.64 -2.15
C ARG A 226 -16.07 -17.32 -3.64
N ASN A 227 -16.94 -16.42 -4.09
CA ASN A 227 -17.05 -16.01 -5.50
C ASN A 227 -15.73 -15.45 -6.03
N ARG A 228 -14.95 -14.73 -5.22
CA ARG A 228 -13.64 -14.21 -5.63
C ARG A 228 -12.64 -15.29 -6.04
N PHE A 229 -12.72 -16.50 -5.48
CA PHE A 229 -11.85 -17.60 -5.92
C PHE A 229 -12.19 -18.07 -7.34
N TYR A 230 -13.48 -18.12 -7.69
CA TYR A 230 -13.92 -18.45 -9.03
C TYR A 230 -13.53 -17.36 -10.05
N THR A 231 -13.72 -16.08 -9.71
CA THR A 231 -13.28 -14.96 -10.55
C THR A 231 -11.76 -15.02 -10.81
N ARG A 232 -10.96 -15.24 -9.76
CA ARG A 232 -9.50 -15.35 -9.87
C ARG A 232 -9.06 -16.54 -10.73
N ALA A 233 -9.73 -17.69 -10.59
CA ALA A 233 -9.44 -18.84 -11.43
C ALA A 233 -9.76 -18.55 -12.91
N PHE A 234 -10.90 -17.90 -13.18
CA PHE A 234 -11.25 -17.48 -14.53
C PHE A 234 -10.21 -16.52 -15.13
N GLU A 235 -9.81 -15.47 -14.41
CA GLU A 235 -8.78 -14.51 -14.82
C GLU A 235 -7.42 -15.16 -15.10
N THR A 236 -7.08 -16.21 -14.35
CA THR A 236 -5.83 -16.96 -14.53
C THR A 236 -5.94 -18.09 -15.56
N LYS A 237 -7.02 -18.13 -16.34
CA LYS A 237 -7.32 -19.21 -17.30
C LYS A 237 -7.26 -20.60 -16.65
N PHE A 238 -7.75 -20.69 -15.43
CA PHE A 238 -7.80 -21.90 -14.58
C PHE A 238 -6.44 -22.53 -14.27
N LYS A 239 -5.33 -21.80 -14.44
CA LYS A 239 -4.01 -22.26 -13.97
C LYS A 239 -3.94 -22.38 -12.45
N ARG A 240 -4.77 -21.63 -11.72
CA ARG A 240 -5.02 -21.82 -10.30
C ARG A 240 -6.33 -22.57 -10.13
N THR A 241 -6.29 -23.69 -9.42
CA THR A 241 -7.49 -24.47 -9.10
C THR A 241 -8.31 -23.77 -8.02
N VAL A 242 -9.63 -23.82 -8.16
CA VAL A 242 -10.57 -23.29 -7.17
C VAL A 242 -10.74 -24.26 -6.01
N ASP A 243 -10.65 -25.55 -6.30
CA ASP A 243 -10.99 -26.65 -5.38
C ASP A 243 -10.22 -26.54 -4.07
N GLY A 244 -8.91 -26.32 -4.12
CA GLY A 244 -8.09 -26.16 -2.91
C GLY A 244 -8.50 -24.98 -2.02
N TYR A 245 -9.01 -23.88 -2.57
CA TYR A 245 -9.52 -22.77 -1.77
C TYR A 245 -10.92 -23.03 -1.22
N VAL A 246 -11.78 -23.70 -1.99
CA VAL A 246 -13.16 -24.00 -1.57
C VAL A 246 -13.20 -25.08 -0.50
N GLU A 247 -12.39 -26.13 -0.65
CA GLU A 247 -12.22 -27.20 0.35
C GLU A 247 -11.68 -26.68 1.68
N ASN A 248 -10.75 -25.72 1.63
CA ASN A 248 -10.11 -25.14 2.82
C ASN A 248 -10.72 -23.79 3.25
N PHE A 249 -11.92 -23.47 2.80
CA PHE A 249 -12.51 -22.14 3.01
C PHE A 249 -12.67 -21.79 4.49
N GLU A 250 -13.05 -22.75 5.34
CA GLU A 250 -13.19 -22.54 6.78
C GLU A 250 -11.86 -22.11 7.42
N THR A 251 -10.76 -22.78 7.06
CA THR A 251 -9.41 -22.42 7.50
C THR A 251 -9.00 -21.04 7.00
N ILE A 252 -9.32 -20.71 5.75
CA ILE A 252 -9.05 -19.37 5.18
C ILE A 252 -9.83 -18.29 5.95
N ARG A 253 -11.10 -18.53 6.29
CA ARG A 253 -11.92 -17.62 7.10
C ARG A 253 -11.35 -17.46 8.50
N LYS A 254 -10.94 -18.56 9.12
CA LYS A 254 -10.30 -18.57 10.44
C LYS A 254 -9.02 -17.72 10.46
N ILE A 255 -8.15 -17.88 9.47
CA ILE A 255 -6.94 -17.07 9.31
C ILE A 255 -7.29 -15.59 9.10
N GLN A 256 -8.30 -15.30 8.27
CA GLN A 256 -8.75 -13.93 8.05
C GLN A 256 -9.22 -13.25 9.35
N GLU A 257 -10.05 -13.92 10.15
CA GLU A 257 -10.51 -13.38 11.43
C GLU A 257 -9.36 -13.24 12.44
N TYR A 258 -8.36 -14.13 12.39
CA TYR A 258 -7.15 -13.97 13.19
C TYR A 258 -6.38 -12.69 12.83
N ILE A 259 -6.13 -12.44 11.53
CA ILE A 259 -5.43 -11.23 11.07
C ILE A 259 -6.21 -9.96 11.48
N LYS A 260 -7.53 -9.97 11.29
CA LYS A 260 -8.43 -8.89 11.71
C LYS A 260 -8.42 -8.69 13.23
N GLY A 261 -8.37 -9.77 14.01
CA GLY A 261 -8.24 -9.72 15.47
C GLY A 261 -6.95 -9.03 15.88
N LYS A 262 -5.82 -9.41 15.27
CA LYS A 262 -4.52 -8.76 15.48
C LYS A 262 -4.53 -7.29 15.10
N ALA A 263 -5.19 -6.93 14.00
CA ALA A 263 -5.35 -5.53 13.63
C ALA A 263 -6.10 -4.72 14.70
N LYS A 264 -7.17 -5.29 15.30
CA LYS A 264 -7.90 -4.63 16.40
C LYS A 264 -7.03 -4.48 17.65
N GLU A 265 -6.33 -5.53 18.06
CA GLU A 265 -5.43 -5.50 19.23
C GLU A 265 -4.35 -4.41 19.09
N MET A 266 -3.85 -4.21 17.88
CA MET A 266 -2.76 -3.29 17.57
C MET A 266 -3.23 -1.91 17.07
N ASN A 267 -4.53 -1.63 17.08
CA ASN A 267 -5.13 -0.40 16.51
C ASN A 267 -4.71 -0.11 15.06
N THR A 268 -4.50 -1.17 14.26
CA THR A 268 -4.21 -1.07 12.83
C THR A 268 -5.52 -0.82 12.06
N PRO A 269 -5.55 0.11 11.09
CA PRO A 269 -6.71 0.32 10.22
C PRO A 269 -7.18 -0.97 9.53
N ILE A 270 -8.47 -1.25 9.65
CA ILE A 270 -9.14 -2.40 9.02
C ILE A 270 -10.12 -1.86 7.98
N ILE A 271 -9.95 -2.25 6.73
CA ILE A 271 -10.78 -1.76 5.62
C ILE A 271 -11.53 -2.94 5.02
N GLU A 272 -12.86 -2.84 4.99
CA GLU A 272 -13.69 -3.84 4.30
C GLU A 272 -13.63 -3.60 2.79
N ASN A 273 -13.16 -4.59 2.04
CA ASN A 273 -12.98 -4.47 0.60
C ASN A 273 -14.16 -5.06 -0.16
N THR A 274 -15.30 -4.38 -0.20
CA THR A 274 -16.45 -4.73 -1.07
C THR A 274 -16.41 -3.98 -2.40
N ASP A 275 -15.80 -2.79 -2.42
CA ASP A 275 -15.60 -1.96 -3.61
C ASP A 275 -14.15 -1.49 -3.65
N VAL A 276 -13.43 -1.90 -4.71
CA VAL A 276 -12.00 -1.61 -4.86
C VAL A 276 -11.72 -0.12 -4.93
N GLU A 277 -12.55 0.66 -5.62
CA GLU A 277 -12.35 2.10 -5.80
C GLU A 277 -12.46 2.84 -4.47
N ARG A 278 -13.48 2.49 -3.68
CA ARG A 278 -13.67 3.01 -2.34
C ARG A 278 -12.51 2.63 -1.42
N THR A 279 -12.11 1.35 -1.42
CA THR A 279 -11.00 0.87 -0.58
C THR A 279 -9.69 1.57 -0.93
N VAL A 280 -9.38 1.75 -2.21
CA VAL A 280 -8.18 2.46 -2.67
C VAL A 280 -8.23 3.93 -2.22
N THR A 281 -9.38 4.59 -2.35
CA THR A 281 -9.57 5.98 -1.89
C THR A 281 -9.34 6.10 -0.38
N GLU A 282 -9.87 5.17 0.42
CA GLU A 282 -9.70 5.18 1.87
C GLU A 282 -8.24 4.98 2.30
N ILE A 283 -7.51 4.06 1.66
CA ILE A 283 -6.07 3.86 1.92
C ILE A 283 -5.28 5.12 1.56
N MET A 284 -5.54 5.73 0.40
CA MET A 284 -4.85 6.95 -0.03
C MET A 284 -5.11 8.10 0.94
N ASP A 285 -6.37 8.30 1.33
CA ASP A 285 -6.76 9.37 2.24
C ASP A 285 -6.06 9.25 3.60
N GLN A 286 -6.07 8.04 4.19
CA GLN A 286 -5.36 7.78 5.45
C GLN A 286 -3.84 7.92 5.30
N SER A 287 -3.29 7.51 4.15
CA SER A 287 -1.85 7.63 3.88
C SER A 287 -1.41 9.09 3.84
N ILE A 288 -2.17 9.93 3.14
CA ILE A 288 -1.85 11.35 3.05
C ILE A 288 -2.06 12.05 4.41
N GLU A 289 -3.11 11.69 5.16
CA GLU A 289 -3.30 12.24 6.51
C GLU A 289 -2.15 11.90 7.46
N ALA A 290 -1.61 10.68 7.39
CA ALA A 290 -0.44 10.29 8.18
C ALA A 290 0.78 11.15 7.82
N MET A 291 1.03 11.35 6.52
CA MET A 291 2.13 12.18 6.04
C MET A 291 1.99 13.66 6.40
N ILE A 292 0.77 14.23 6.37
CA ILE A 292 0.55 15.63 6.75
C ILE A 292 0.79 15.84 8.25
N LYS A 293 0.36 14.88 9.10
CA LYS A 293 0.58 14.94 10.54
C LYS A 293 2.05 14.92 10.91
N GLU A 294 2.87 14.22 10.13
CA GLU A 294 4.32 14.20 10.31
C GLU A 294 4.95 15.57 10.05
N SER A 295 4.60 16.23 8.93
CA SER A 295 5.17 17.53 8.56
C SER A 295 4.96 18.60 9.62
N LYS A 296 3.74 18.66 10.17
CA LYS A 296 3.41 19.64 11.20
C LYS A 296 4.23 19.44 12.48
N LYS A 297 4.58 18.19 12.81
CA LYS A 297 5.44 17.90 13.98
C LYS A 297 6.90 18.26 13.76
N THR A 298 7.36 18.25 12.52
CA THR A 298 8.73 18.67 12.17
C THR A 298 8.82 20.19 12.19
N GLU A 299 7.83 20.90 11.61
CA GLU A 299 7.74 22.37 11.62
C GLU A 299 7.58 22.98 13.04
N GLU A 300 6.95 22.28 14.00
CA GLU A 300 6.83 22.73 15.40
C GLU A 300 8.09 22.50 16.27
N LYS A 301 9.08 21.77 15.76
CA LYS A 301 10.33 21.45 16.47
C LYS A 301 11.54 22.27 16.01
N GLU A 302 11.40 22.99 14.90
CA GLU A 302 12.36 23.97 14.38
C GLU A 302 12.01 25.38 14.87
#